data_AF-A0A554MCT8-F1
#
_entry.id   AF-A0A554MCT8-F1
#
_cell.length_a   1.000
_cell.length_b   1.000
_cell.length_c   1.000
_cell.angle_alpha   90.00
_cell.angle_beta   90.00
_cell.angle_gamma   90.00
#
_symmetry.space_group_name_H-M   'P 1'
#
loop_
_entity.id
_entity.type
_entity.pdbx_description
1 polymer ?
#
loop_
_entity_poly.entity_id
_entity_poly.type
_entity_poly.pdbx_seq_one_letter_code
_entity_poly.pdbx_strand_id
1 'polypeptide(L)'
;MPTKDAQYLHISTGTMIRFFLIVVGVAAIYLVRDTLIALFFAVIVASAIEPVIERLKAWHVPRILGVVLIYLGIGVVFFLLIYLVLPLLLEEFRTLSVGYPVLQEQIRKGVNEAGTLPFFPDIQLDPDALIGLPSQYLEKLGGGVISFVSMVFGGIFSFALITIFSFYLAAQERGIEAFLRLVMPLRHESYVINLWERSQRKLGRWFRSQMLLGAIVGILLAVPVTVIGAELLDDWDKKKRALMPE
;
A
#
# COMPACT_ATOMS: atom_id res chain seq x y z
N MET A 1 -21.65 -41.93 -49.61
CA MET A 1 -21.66 -41.12 -48.37
C MET A 1 -20.32 -41.34 -47.69
N PRO A 2 -19.48 -40.31 -47.46
CA PRO A 2 -18.23 -40.52 -46.75
C PRO A 2 -18.53 -40.72 -45.26
N THR A 3 -18.09 -41.84 -44.71
CA THR A 3 -18.16 -42.15 -43.28
C THR A 3 -17.24 -41.20 -42.53
N LYS A 4 -17.80 -40.44 -41.58
CA LYS A 4 -17.01 -39.59 -40.67
C LYS A 4 -16.17 -40.51 -39.80
N ASP A 5 -14.87 -40.58 -40.06
CA ASP A 5 -13.93 -41.27 -39.19
C ASP A 5 -13.93 -40.56 -37.83
N ALA A 6 -14.36 -41.29 -36.79
CA ALA A 6 -14.31 -40.82 -35.43
C ALA A 6 -12.83 -40.69 -35.00
N GLN A 7 -12.34 -39.46 -34.87
CA GLN A 7 -11.01 -39.20 -34.31
C GLN A 7 -11.01 -39.55 -32.82
N TYR A 8 -10.43 -40.69 -32.47
CA TYR A 8 -10.19 -41.07 -31.09
C TYR A 8 -9.01 -40.27 -30.54
N LEU A 9 -9.31 -39.31 -29.65
CA LEU A 9 -8.31 -38.50 -28.97
C LEU A 9 -7.58 -39.40 -27.95
N HIS A 10 -6.43 -39.96 -28.34
CA HIS A 10 -5.58 -40.74 -27.43
C HIS A 10 -4.89 -39.79 -26.43
N ILE A 11 -5.48 -39.66 -25.24
CA ILE A 11 -4.85 -38.95 -24.12
C ILE A 11 -3.83 -39.90 -23.49
N SER A 12 -2.54 -39.68 -23.79
CA SER A 12 -1.45 -40.42 -23.14
C SER A 12 -1.38 -40.10 -21.64
N THR A 13 -1.11 -41.12 -20.82
CA THR A 13 -0.89 -40.97 -19.36
C THR A 13 0.13 -39.89 -19.03
N GLY A 14 1.15 -39.70 -19.88
CA GLY A 14 2.14 -38.64 -19.72
C GLY A 14 1.57 -37.22 -19.86
N THR A 15 0.58 -37.03 -20.74
CA THR A 15 -0.14 -35.75 -20.87
C THR A 15 -0.99 -35.48 -19.63
N MET A 16 -1.61 -36.52 -19.08
CA MET A 16 -2.44 -36.41 -17.87
C MET A 16 -1.60 -36.04 -16.63
N ILE A 17 -0.43 -36.68 -16.44
CA ILE A 17 0.50 -36.35 -15.36
C ILE A 17 1.01 -34.90 -15.48
N ARG A 18 1.39 -34.46 -16.68
CA ARG A 18 1.84 -33.07 -16.91
C ARG A 18 0.73 -32.07 -16.61
N PHE A 19 -0.50 -32.35 -17.03
CA PHE A 19 -1.65 -31.51 -16.73
C PHE A 19 -1.84 -31.35 -15.21
N PHE A 20 -1.88 -32.46 -14.47
CA PHE A 20 -2.02 -32.40 -13.01
C PHE A 20 -0.84 -31.71 -12.33
N LEU A 21 0.40 -31.95 -12.78
CA LEU A 21 1.57 -31.23 -12.25
C LEU A 21 1.47 -29.72 -12.47
N ILE A 22 1.00 -29.27 -13.64
CA ILE A 22 0.80 -27.84 -13.91
C ILE A 22 -0.32 -27.30 -13.01
N VAL A 23 -1.45 -28.00 -12.87
CA VAL A 23 -2.56 -27.57 -12.00
C VAL A 23 -2.11 -27.46 -10.55
N VAL A 24 -1.38 -28.45 -10.04
CA VAL A 24 -0.81 -28.43 -8.68
C VAL A 24 0.19 -27.29 -8.54
N GLY A 25 1.06 -27.07 -9.52
CA GLY A 25 2.02 -25.97 -9.53
C GLY A 25 1.33 -24.59 -9.49
N VAL A 26 0.30 -24.39 -10.30
CA VAL A 26 -0.48 -23.14 -10.33
C VAL A 26 -1.24 -22.96 -9.00
N ALA A 27 -1.85 -24.01 -8.46
CA ALA A 27 -2.52 -23.97 -7.17
C ALA A 27 -1.55 -23.65 -6.03
N ALA A 28 -0.35 -24.23 -6.05
CA ALA A 28 0.71 -23.93 -5.08
C ALA A 28 1.13 -22.46 -5.17
N ILE A 29 1.39 -21.93 -6.37
CA ILE A 29 1.71 -20.51 -6.58
C ILE A 29 0.57 -19.61 -6.10
N TYR A 30 -0.68 -19.96 -6.37
CA TYR A 30 -1.83 -19.22 -5.90
C TYR A 30 -1.91 -19.19 -4.37
N LEU A 31 -1.60 -20.31 -3.71
CA LEU A 31 -1.61 -20.44 -2.26
C LEU A 31 -0.50 -19.61 -1.60
N VAL A 32 0.69 -19.52 -2.20
CA VAL A 32 1.83 -18.75 -1.66
C VAL A 32 2.00 -17.37 -2.28
N ARG A 33 1.01 -16.89 -3.06
CA ARG A 33 1.13 -15.65 -3.85
C ARG A 33 1.49 -14.45 -2.97
N ASP A 34 0.91 -14.35 -1.78
CA ASP A 34 1.11 -13.21 -0.88
C ASP A 34 2.56 -13.19 -0.37
N THR A 35 3.12 -14.38 -0.10
CA THR A 35 4.54 -14.55 0.24
C THR A 35 5.45 -14.22 -0.94
N LEU A 36 5.08 -14.61 -2.17
CA LEU A 36 5.85 -14.27 -3.38
C LEU A 36 5.86 -12.77 -3.65
N ILE A 37 4.72 -12.10 -3.45
CA ILE A 37 4.61 -10.64 -3.54
C ILE A 37 5.49 -9.98 -2.46
N ALA A 38 5.42 -10.45 -1.21
CA ALA A 38 6.28 -9.96 -0.13
C ALA A 38 7.76 -10.17 -0.45
N LEU A 39 8.15 -11.33 -0.99
CA LEU A 39 9.52 -11.62 -1.41
C LEU A 39 9.97 -10.71 -2.56
N PHE A 40 9.10 -10.44 -3.52
CA PHE A 40 9.37 -9.50 -4.61
C PHE A 40 9.63 -8.08 -4.08
N PHE A 41 8.78 -7.58 -3.19
CA PHE A 41 9.02 -6.29 -2.53
C PHE A 41 10.29 -6.31 -1.68
N ALA A 42 10.57 -7.41 -0.99
CA ALA A 42 11.77 -7.57 -0.20
C ALA A 42 13.04 -7.46 -1.05
N VAL A 43 13.03 -8.07 -2.24
CA VAL A 43 14.11 -7.91 -3.24
C VAL A 43 14.28 -6.45 -3.64
N ILE A 44 13.19 -5.72 -3.88
CA ILE A 44 13.26 -4.29 -4.23
C ILE A 44 13.91 -3.48 -3.10
N VAL A 45 13.46 -3.69 -1.86
CA VAL A 45 13.99 -3.00 -0.68
C VAL A 45 15.46 -3.34 -0.47
N ALA A 46 15.84 -4.62 -0.51
CA ALA A 46 17.23 -5.07 -0.42
C ALA A 46 18.10 -4.43 -1.52
N SER A 47 17.60 -4.38 -2.76
CA SER A 47 18.28 -3.72 -3.89
C SER A 47 18.46 -2.22 -3.69
N ALA A 48 17.51 -1.56 -3.00
CA ALA A 48 17.55 -0.13 -2.74
C ALA A 48 18.56 0.26 -1.67
N ILE A 49 18.73 -0.58 -0.64
CA ILE A 49 19.68 -0.35 0.46
C ILE A 49 21.11 -0.79 0.12
N GLU A 50 21.30 -1.70 -0.84
CA GLU A 50 22.63 -2.19 -1.28
C GLU A 50 23.66 -1.08 -1.50
N PRO A 51 23.38 0.05 -2.20
CA PRO A 51 24.36 1.11 -2.41
C PRO A 51 24.77 1.81 -1.11
N VAL A 52 23.89 1.83 -0.09
CA VAL A 52 24.18 2.40 1.23
C VAL A 52 25.09 1.44 1.99
N ILE A 53 24.81 0.13 1.94
CA ILE A 53 25.65 -0.92 2.54
C ILE A 53 27.06 -0.88 1.94
N GLU A 54 27.20 -0.79 0.61
CA GLU A 54 28.50 -0.70 -0.06
C GLU A 54 29.27 0.57 0.33
N ARG A 55 28.59 1.70 0.55
CA ARG A 55 29.22 2.92 1.09
C ARG A 55 29.68 2.74 2.54
N LEU A 56 28.91 2.06 3.37
CA LEU A 56 29.30 1.73 4.74
C LEU A 56 30.49 0.75 4.79
N LYS A 57 30.56 -0.18 3.83
CA LYS A 57 31.72 -1.07 3.65
C LYS A 57 33.00 -0.29 3.36
N ALA A 58 32.92 0.78 2.56
CA ALA A 58 34.04 1.70 2.34
C ALA A 58 34.50 2.44 3.61
N TRP A 59 33.64 2.54 4.63
CA TRP A 59 33.97 3.04 5.97
C TRP A 59 34.35 1.94 6.97
N HIS A 60 34.72 0.74 6.49
CA HIS A 60 35.12 -0.41 7.30
C HIS A 60 34.02 -0.97 8.22
N VAL A 61 32.75 -0.66 7.97
CA VAL A 61 31.63 -1.26 8.71
C VAL A 61 31.34 -2.65 8.13
N PRO A 62 31.32 -3.73 8.94
CA PRO A 62 30.97 -5.05 8.44
C PRO A 62 29.51 -5.09 7.97
N ARG A 63 29.26 -5.81 6.87
CA ARG A 63 27.98 -5.81 6.14
C ARG A 63 26.76 -5.98 7.05
N ILE A 64 26.82 -6.95 7.97
CA ILE A 64 25.71 -7.24 8.90
C ILE A 64 25.40 -6.03 9.79
N LEU A 65 26.42 -5.36 10.34
CA LEU A 65 26.22 -4.14 11.13
C LEU A 65 25.66 -3.01 10.27
N GLY A 66 26.14 -2.87 9.03
CA GLY A 66 25.61 -1.88 8.09
C GLY A 66 24.12 -2.08 7.81
N VAL A 67 23.71 -3.33 7.58
CA VAL A 67 22.30 -3.69 7.37
C VAL A 67 21.48 -3.37 8.63
N VAL A 68 21.92 -3.82 9.81
CA VAL A 68 21.23 -3.56 11.08
C VAL A 68 21.05 -2.05 11.32
N LEU A 69 22.09 -1.25 11.13
CA LEU A 69 22.03 0.21 11.30
C LEU A 69 21.02 0.87 10.35
N ILE A 70 20.98 0.43 9.09
CA ILE A 70 20.01 0.96 8.12
C ILE A 70 18.58 0.62 8.54
N TYR A 71 18.29 -0.62 8.93
CA TYR A 71 16.95 -1.01 9.37
C TYR A 71 16.54 -0.34 10.68
N LEU A 72 17.47 -0.13 11.62
CA LEU A 72 17.22 0.68 12.82
C LEU A 72 16.89 2.12 12.45
N GLY A 73 17.64 2.73 11.53
CA GLY A 73 17.35 4.08 11.04
C GLY A 73 15.98 4.19 10.37
N ILE A 74 15.63 3.23 9.52
CA ILE A 74 14.28 3.14 8.91
C ILE A 74 13.22 3.00 9.99
N GLY A 75 13.43 2.11 10.98
CA GLY A 75 12.52 1.92 12.10
C GLY A 75 12.28 3.18 12.92
N VAL A 76 13.34 3.96 13.20
CA VAL A 76 13.23 5.25 13.89
C VAL A 76 12.43 6.26 13.07
N VAL A 77 12.69 6.37 11.77
CA VAL A 77 11.93 7.27 10.88
C VAL A 77 10.45 6.88 10.85
N PHE A 78 10.14 5.59 10.70
CA PHE A 78 8.76 5.10 10.73
C PHE A 78 8.09 5.34 12.07
N PHE A 79 8.78 5.07 13.18
CA PHE A 79 8.28 5.33 14.52
C PHE A 79 7.95 6.81 14.72
N LEU A 80 8.84 7.72 14.31
CA LEU A 80 8.62 9.15 14.40
C LEU A 80 7.42 9.60 13.55
N LEU A 81 7.29 9.07 12.33
CA LEU A 81 6.14 9.35 11.47
C LEU A 81 4.83 8.89 12.11
N ILE A 82 4.76 7.66 12.63
CA ILE A 82 3.57 7.16 13.32
C ILE A 82 3.28 8.00 14.56
N TYR A 83 4.29 8.30 15.38
CA TYR A 83 4.14 9.10 16.59
C TYR A 83 3.58 10.50 16.30
N LEU A 84 3.97 11.13 15.18
CA LEU A 84 3.52 12.46 14.80
C LEU A 84 2.15 12.44 14.11
N VAL A 85 1.92 11.50 13.20
CA VAL A 85 0.73 11.46 12.33
C VAL A 85 -0.46 10.78 13.02
N LEU A 86 -0.22 9.73 13.80
CA LEU A 86 -1.29 8.97 14.45
C LEU A 86 -2.16 9.82 15.38
N PRO A 87 -1.64 10.68 16.29
CA PRO A 87 -2.50 11.49 17.14
C PRO A 87 -3.34 12.49 16.32
N LEU A 88 -2.74 13.11 15.30
CA LEU A 88 -3.47 14.01 14.39
C LEU A 88 -4.63 13.29 13.70
N LEU A 89 -4.38 12.10 13.15
CA LEU A 89 -5.44 11.30 12.54
C LEU A 89 -6.53 10.93 13.55
N LEU A 90 -6.17 10.54 14.77
CA LEU A 90 -7.14 10.18 15.81
C LEU A 90 -8.02 11.38 16.22
N GLU A 91 -7.46 12.58 16.29
CA GLU A 91 -8.22 13.81 16.56
C GLU A 91 -9.18 14.15 15.41
N GLU A 92 -8.74 14.02 14.15
CA GLU A 92 -9.59 14.20 12.98
C GLU A 92 -10.72 13.18 12.95
N PHE A 93 -10.42 11.90 13.18
CA PHE A 93 -11.43 10.84 13.28
C PHE A 93 -12.43 11.11 14.40
N ARG A 94 -11.97 11.60 15.57
CA ARG A 94 -12.85 11.96 16.68
C ARG A 94 -13.75 13.15 16.32
N THR A 95 -13.19 14.18 15.70
CA THR A 95 -13.92 15.38 15.28
C THR A 95 -14.96 15.05 14.21
N LEU A 96 -14.61 14.20 13.25
CA LEU A 96 -15.56 13.68 12.27
C LEU A 96 -16.64 12.82 12.95
N SER A 97 -16.27 11.91 13.85
CA SER A 97 -17.25 11.03 14.52
C SER A 97 -18.27 11.80 15.36
N VAL A 98 -17.85 12.90 16.01
CA VAL A 98 -18.73 13.74 16.84
C VAL A 98 -19.45 14.81 16.01
N GLY A 99 -18.78 15.40 15.02
CA GLY A 99 -19.32 16.48 14.18
C GLY A 99 -20.25 15.98 13.07
N TYR A 100 -20.08 14.74 12.62
CA TYR A 100 -20.88 14.17 11.54
C TYR A 100 -22.37 14.08 11.87
N PRO A 101 -22.81 13.58 13.05
CA PRO A 101 -24.23 13.63 13.44
C PRO A 101 -24.80 15.06 13.44
N VAL A 102 -24.02 16.05 13.88
CA VAL A 102 -24.43 17.46 13.90
C VAL A 102 -24.59 18.01 12.47
N LEU A 103 -23.67 17.66 11.57
CA LEU A 103 -23.75 18.02 10.16
C LEU A 103 -25.00 17.40 9.50
N GLN A 104 -25.34 16.15 9.82
CA GLN A 104 -26.57 15.52 9.35
C GLN A 104 -27.81 16.30 9.80
N GLU A 105 -27.85 16.70 11.08
CA GLU A 105 -28.98 17.48 11.61
C GLU A 105 -29.10 18.86 10.94
N GLN A 106 -27.97 19.54 10.69
CA GLN A 106 -27.94 20.83 9.99
C GLN A 106 -28.40 20.71 8.53
N ILE A 107 -27.95 19.68 7.81
CA ILE A 107 -28.42 19.39 6.44
C ILE A 107 -29.92 19.13 6.46
N ARG A 108 -30.41 18.33 7.40
CA ARG A 108 -31.84 18.01 7.52
C ARG A 108 -32.67 19.26 7.81
N LYS A 109 -32.22 20.14 8.70
CA LYS A 109 -32.86 21.44 8.98
C LYS A 109 -32.84 22.34 7.75
N GLY A 110 -31.70 22.50 7.08
CA GLY A 110 -31.58 23.34 5.89
C GLY A 110 -32.43 22.87 4.71
N VAL A 111 -32.54 21.56 4.49
CA VAL A 111 -33.44 21.00 3.46
C VAL A 111 -34.91 21.19 3.83
N ASN A 112 -35.26 20.98 5.11
CA ASN A 112 -36.63 21.19 5.59
C ASN A 112 -37.05 22.68 5.56
N GLU A 113 -36.13 23.60 5.85
CA GLU A 113 -36.35 25.04 5.78
C GLU A 113 -36.38 25.55 4.33
N ALA A 114 -35.57 24.98 3.44
CA ALA A 114 -35.60 25.29 2.00
C ALA A 114 -36.88 24.78 1.32
N GLY A 115 -37.50 23.71 1.84
CA GLY A 115 -38.76 23.17 1.35
C GLY A 115 -38.74 22.87 -0.16
N THR A 116 -39.88 23.12 -0.82
CA THR A 116 -39.96 23.13 -2.30
C THR A 116 -39.35 24.41 -2.85
N LEU A 117 -38.33 24.28 -3.71
CA LEU A 117 -37.72 25.42 -4.37
C LEU A 117 -38.78 26.22 -5.17
N PRO A 118 -38.90 27.54 -4.98
CA PRO A 118 -39.95 28.37 -5.61
C PRO A 118 -39.99 28.27 -7.15
N PHE A 119 -38.86 27.90 -7.76
CA PHE A 119 -38.70 27.78 -9.21
C PHE A 119 -38.87 26.35 -9.74
N PHE A 120 -38.90 25.34 -8.86
CA PHE A 120 -39.01 23.92 -9.22
C PHE A 120 -39.88 23.17 -8.21
N PRO A 121 -41.21 23.37 -8.23
CA PRO A 121 -42.13 22.79 -7.25
C PRO A 121 -42.21 21.26 -7.30
N ASP A 122 -41.84 20.64 -8.42
CA ASP A 122 -41.82 19.19 -8.58
C ASP A 122 -40.57 18.51 -7.99
N ILE A 123 -39.54 19.28 -7.61
CA ILE A 123 -38.32 18.74 -7.00
C ILE A 123 -38.49 18.74 -5.48
N GLN A 124 -38.88 17.59 -4.94
CA GLN A 124 -38.78 17.32 -3.51
C GLN A 124 -37.36 16.85 -3.19
N LEU A 125 -36.62 17.66 -2.43
CA LEU A 125 -35.32 17.26 -1.91
C LEU A 125 -35.53 16.32 -0.74
N ASP A 126 -35.14 15.05 -0.91
CA ASP A 126 -35.13 14.07 0.18
C ASP A 126 -33.84 14.22 1.02
N PRO A 127 -33.93 14.68 2.28
CA PRO A 127 -32.75 14.81 3.15
C PRO A 127 -32.06 13.46 3.37
N ASP A 128 -32.83 12.37 3.41
CA ASP A 128 -32.32 11.05 3.74
C ASP A 128 -31.53 10.45 2.55
N ALA A 129 -31.86 10.83 1.31
CA ALA A 129 -31.08 10.49 0.11
C ALA A 129 -29.73 11.23 0.05
N LEU A 130 -29.68 12.49 0.51
CA LEU A 130 -28.44 13.30 0.56
C LEU A 130 -27.52 12.88 1.71
N ILE A 131 -28.10 12.53 2.85
CA ILE A 131 -27.38 12.10 4.06
C ILE A 131 -26.96 10.62 3.96
N GLY A 132 -27.76 9.79 3.28
CA GLY A 132 -27.58 8.34 3.18
C GLY A 132 -26.32 7.90 2.42
N LEU A 133 -25.84 8.70 1.46
CA LEU A 133 -24.62 8.38 0.70
C LEU A 133 -23.38 8.39 1.60
N PRO A 134 -23.01 9.49 2.27
CA PRO A 134 -21.84 9.51 3.16
C PRO A 134 -22.00 8.57 4.37
N SER A 135 -23.22 8.36 4.88
CA SER A 135 -23.43 7.50 6.05
C SER A 135 -23.15 6.03 5.74
N GLN A 136 -23.48 5.56 4.53
CA GLN A 136 -23.15 4.20 4.09
C GLN A 136 -21.63 3.98 3.94
N TYR A 137 -20.87 5.01 3.56
CA TYR A 137 -19.40 4.91 3.52
C TYR A 137 -18.80 4.96 4.93
N LEU A 138 -19.32 5.80 5.81
CA LEU A 138 -18.92 5.88 7.22
C LEU A 138 -19.30 4.61 8.00
N GLU A 139 -20.45 3.98 7.73
CA GLU A 139 -20.82 2.68 8.30
C GLU A 139 -19.96 1.55 7.74
N LYS A 140 -19.55 1.58 6.48
CA LYS A 140 -18.55 0.62 5.96
C LYS A 140 -17.19 0.79 6.63
N LEU A 141 -16.83 2.02 7.03
CA LEU A 141 -15.61 2.30 7.78
C LEU A 141 -15.74 1.97 9.28
N GLY A 142 -16.89 2.22 9.90
CA GLY A 142 -17.13 2.08 11.35
C GLY A 142 -17.76 0.75 11.78
N GLY A 143 -18.63 0.15 10.97
CA GLY A 143 -19.34 -1.12 11.23
C GLY A 143 -18.49 -2.38 11.06
N GLY A 144 -17.25 -2.22 10.57
CA GLY A 144 -16.32 -3.31 10.30
C GLY A 144 -15.06 -3.23 11.16
N VAL A 145 -15.15 -2.97 12.47
CA VAL A 145 -13.98 -2.97 13.37
C VAL A 145 -13.15 -4.25 13.17
N ILE A 146 -13.81 -5.41 13.02
CA ILE A 146 -13.14 -6.69 12.74
C ILE A 146 -12.43 -6.69 11.38
N SER A 147 -13.03 -6.14 10.32
CA SER A 147 -12.38 -6.05 9.00
C SER A 147 -11.26 -5.02 8.97
N PHE A 148 -11.40 -3.90 9.69
CA PHE A 148 -10.36 -2.89 9.83
C PHE A 148 -9.16 -3.46 10.60
N VAL A 149 -9.41 -4.10 11.74
CA VAL A 149 -8.39 -4.80 12.52
C VAL A 149 -7.72 -5.88 11.65
N SER A 150 -8.48 -6.69 10.93
CA SER A 150 -7.92 -7.73 10.03
C SER A 150 -7.06 -7.12 8.91
N MET A 151 -7.47 -5.99 8.32
CA MET A 151 -6.70 -5.28 7.31
C MET A 151 -5.39 -4.72 7.88
N VAL A 152 -5.45 -4.08 9.05
CA VAL A 152 -4.27 -3.51 9.72
C VAL A 152 -3.29 -4.62 10.12
N PHE A 153 -3.78 -5.68 10.76
CA PHE A 153 -2.94 -6.83 11.13
C PHE A 153 -2.36 -7.53 9.91
N GLY A 154 -3.14 -7.72 8.83
CA GLY A 154 -2.65 -8.26 7.57
C GLY A 154 -1.54 -7.39 6.97
N GLY A 155 -1.73 -6.07 6.96
CA GLY A 155 -0.71 -5.12 6.50
C GLY A 155 0.57 -5.15 7.34
N ILE A 156 0.45 -5.19 8.67
CA ILE A 156 1.60 -5.32 9.59
C ILE A 156 2.34 -6.63 9.33
N PHE A 157 1.63 -7.75 9.16
CA PHE A 157 2.23 -9.04 8.86
C PHE A 157 2.97 -9.03 7.52
N SER A 158 2.36 -8.48 6.46
CA SER A 158 3.02 -8.32 5.16
C SER A 158 4.26 -7.42 5.27
N PHE A 159 4.17 -6.31 5.99
CA PHE A 159 5.31 -5.41 6.23
C PHE A 159 6.44 -6.11 6.98
N ALA A 160 6.11 -6.89 8.01
CA ALA A 160 7.08 -7.68 8.76
C ALA A 160 7.76 -8.73 7.88
N LEU A 161 7.00 -9.47 7.06
CA LEU A 161 7.57 -10.42 6.10
C LEU A 161 8.50 -9.76 5.09
N ILE A 162 8.07 -8.64 4.48
CA ILE A 162 8.91 -7.88 3.55
C ILE A 162 10.21 -7.48 4.24
N THR A 163 10.12 -6.94 5.45
CA THR A 163 11.26 -6.47 6.24
C THR A 163 12.22 -7.60 6.62
N ILE A 164 11.70 -8.73 7.08
CA ILE A 164 12.50 -9.91 7.46
C ILE A 164 13.22 -10.47 6.24
N PHE A 165 12.50 -10.68 5.14
CA PHE A 165 13.09 -11.17 3.90
C PHE A 165 14.13 -10.19 3.36
N SER A 166 13.81 -8.91 3.29
CA SER A 166 14.73 -7.90 2.75
C SER A 166 15.97 -7.76 3.64
N PHE A 167 15.83 -7.91 4.95
CA PHE A 167 16.95 -7.96 5.88
C PHE A 167 17.85 -9.16 5.59
N TYR A 168 17.26 -10.37 5.50
CA TYR A 168 18.03 -11.59 5.22
C TYR A 168 18.76 -11.52 3.87
N LEU A 169 18.04 -11.08 2.83
CA LEU A 169 18.55 -10.90 1.47
C LEU A 169 19.68 -9.86 1.41
N ALA A 170 19.60 -8.79 2.20
CA ALA A 170 20.64 -7.78 2.26
C ALA A 170 21.84 -8.18 3.14
N ALA A 171 21.60 -8.91 4.23
CA ALA A 171 22.64 -9.38 5.14
C ALA A 171 23.60 -10.36 4.47
N GLN A 172 23.08 -11.25 3.61
CA GLN A 172 23.89 -12.21 2.87
C GLN A 172 24.45 -11.60 1.57
N GLU A 173 25.77 -11.42 1.51
CA GLU A 173 26.44 -10.96 0.28
C GLU A 173 26.22 -11.99 -0.84
N ARG A 174 25.63 -11.54 -1.96
CA ARG A 174 25.37 -12.36 -3.16
C ARG A 174 24.51 -13.62 -2.91
N GLY A 175 23.65 -13.61 -1.90
CA GLY A 175 22.80 -14.77 -1.56
C GLY A 175 21.92 -15.27 -2.73
N ILE A 176 21.30 -14.34 -3.47
CA ILE A 176 20.46 -14.67 -4.63
C ILE A 176 21.32 -15.20 -5.78
N GLU A 177 22.51 -14.64 -6.01
CA GLU A 177 23.42 -15.15 -7.04
C GLU A 177 23.82 -16.60 -6.74
N ALA A 178 24.15 -16.91 -5.48
CA ALA A 178 24.48 -18.27 -5.06
C ALA A 178 23.30 -19.24 -5.27
N PHE A 179 22.08 -18.82 -4.96
CA PHE A 179 20.87 -19.61 -5.22
C PHE A 179 20.63 -19.82 -6.73
N LEU A 180 20.77 -18.77 -7.54
CA LEU A 180 20.62 -18.86 -8.99
C LEU A 180 21.66 -19.80 -9.60
N ARG A 181 22.90 -19.80 -9.10
CA ARG A 181 23.94 -20.76 -9.52
C ARG A 181 23.57 -22.20 -9.21
N LEU A 182 22.91 -22.45 -8.08
CA LEU A 182 22.52 -23.80 -7.66
C LEU A 182 21.38 -24.38 -8.52
N VAL A 183 20.43 -23.53 -8.94
CA VAL A 183 19.21 -23.98 -9.63
C VAL A 183 19.34 -23.92 -11.16
N MET A 184 20.17 -23.03 -11.70
CA MET A 184 20.28 -22.83 -13.14
C MET A 184 21.23 -23.84 -13.82
N PRO A 185 20.92 -24.29 -15.06
CA PRO A 185 21.87 -25.08 -15.84
C PRO A 185 23.14 -24.28 -16.16
N LEU A 186 24.31 -24.92 -16.07
CA LEU A 186 25.64 -24.33 -16.30
C LEU A 186 25.73 -23.50 -17.61
N ARG A 187 25.01 -23.92 -18.66
CA ARG A 187 24.98 -23.20 -19.95
C ARG A 187 24.40 -21.78 -19.87
N HIS A 188 23.49 -21.53 -18.94
CA HIS A 188 22.77 -20.25 -18.81
C HIS A 188 23.13 -19.50 -17.53
N GLU A 189 23.92 -20.10 -16.64
CA GLU A 189 24.30 -19.53 -15.33
C GLU A 189 24.81 -18.09 -15.45
N SER A 190 25.86 -17.86 -16.25
CA SER A 190 26.47 -16.54 -16.42
C SER A 190 25.48 -15.49 -16.97
N TYR A 191 24.61 -15.90 -17.90
CA TYR A 191 23.58 -15.02 -18.46
C TYR A 191 22.58 -14.58 -17.38
N VAL A 192 22.10 -15.53 -16.57
CA VAL A 192 21.09 -15.30 -15.54
C VAL A 192 21.64 -14.44 -14.40
N ILE A 193 22.88 -14.69 -13.97
CA ILE A 193 23.54 -13.86 -12.95
C ILE A 193 23.71 -12.44 -13.46
N ASN A 194 24.20 -12.26 -14.69
CA ASN A 194 24.37 -10.93 -15.25
C ASN A 194 23.03 -10.19 -15.44
N LEU A 195 21.98 -10.92 -15.81
CA LEU A 195 20.62 -10.37 -15.88
C LEU A 195 20.13 -9.96 -14.48
N TRP A 196 20.35 -10.79 -13.47
CA TRP A 196 20.02 -10.51 -12.08
C TRP A 196 20.70 -9.23 -11.58
N GLU A 197 22.02 -9.10 -11.72
CA GLU A 197 22.78 -7.92 -11.27
C GLU A 197 22.30 -6.63 -11.96
N ARG A 198 21.93 -6.70 -13.24
CA ARG A 198 21.37 -5.55 -13.96
C ARG A 198 19.97 -5.19 -13.45
N SER A 199 19.14 -6.19 -13.19
CA SER A 199 17.80 -6.01 -12.64
C SER A 199 17.86 -5.40 -11.24
N GLN A 200 18.69 -5.95 -10.34
CA GLN A 200 18.92 -5.41 -8.99
C GLN A 200 19.33 -3.93 -9.02
N ARG A 201 20.30 -3.57 -9.87
CA ARG A 201 20.72 -2.17 -10.03
C ARG A 201 19.60 -1.26 -10.54
N LYS A 202 18.77 -1.74 -11.48
CA LYS A 202 17.62 -0.97 -11.99
C LYS A 202 16.54 -0.81 -10.91
N LEU A 203 16.19 -1.87 -10.20
CA LEU A 203 15.21 -1.85 -9.10
C LEU A 203 15.64 -0.89 -7.98
N GLY A 204 16.91 -0.96 -7.56
CA GLY A 204 17.45 -0.08 -6.54
C GLY A 204 17.50 1.40 -6.96
N ARG A 205 17.72 1.69 -8.25
CA ARG A 205 17.61 3.07 -8.78
C ARG A 205 16.15 3.53 -8.84
N TRP A 206 15.26 2.70 -9.37
CA TRP A 206 13.83 2.98 -9.45
C TRP A 206 13.22 3.29 -8.08
N PHE A 207 13.51 2.46 -7.07
CA PHE A 207 12.99 2.67 -5.72
C PHE A 207 13.46 4.00 -5.11
N ARG A 208 14.75 4.34 -5.24
CA ARG A 208 15.27 5.64 -4.78
C ARG A 208 14.63 6.82 -5.51
N SER A 209 14.35 6.68 -6.80
CA SER A 209 13.61 7.69 -7.56
C SER A 209 12.17 7.84 -7.05
N GLN A 210 11.49 6.74 -6.71
CA GLN A 210 10.15 6.80 -6.11
C GLN A 210 10.16 7.48 -4.73
N MET A 211 11.17 7.22 -3.90
CA MET A 211 11.32 7.92 -2.61
C MET A 211 11.55 9.42 -2.80
N LEU A 212 12.43 9.81 -3.73
CA LEU A 212 12.67 11.22 -4.03
C LEU A 212 11.42 11.90 -4.60
N LEU A 213 10.72 11.23 -5.52
CA LEU A 213 9.46 11.72 -6.08
C LEU A 213 8.41 11.91 -4.98
N GLY A 214 8.26 10.94 -4.07
CA GLY A 214 7.37 11.04 -2.92
C GLY A 214 7.71 12.22 -2.02
N ALA A 215 9.00 12.47 -1.76
CA ALA A 215 9.44 13.63 -0.98
C ALA A 215 9.13 14.96 -1.68
N ILE A 216 9.37 15.05 -2.99
CA ILE A 216 9.06 16.25 -3.79
C ILE A 216 7.56 16.52 -3.78
N VAL A 217 6.74 15.50 -4.09
CA VAL A 217 5.29 15.61 -4.08
C VAL A 217 4.78 15.98 -2.68
N GLY A 218 5.34 15.37 -1.64
CA GLY A 218 5.00 15.68 -0.24
C GLY A 218 5.25 17.15 0.11
N ILE A 219 6.42 17.70 -0.24
CA ILE A 219 6.74 19.12 -0.02
C ILE A 219 5.83 20.02 -0.85
N LEU A 220 5.60 19.66 -2.11
CA LEU A 220 4.77 20.45 -3.03
C LEU A 220 3.30 20.49 -2.60
N LEU A 221 2.79 19.41 -2.00
CA LEU A 221 1.44 19.36 -1.42
C LEU A 221 1.36 20.01 -0.03
N ALA A 222 2.44 20.01 0.75
CA ALA A 222 2.46 20.62 2.07
C ALA A 222 2.15 22.13 2.02
N VAL A 223 2.68 22.85 1.02
CA VAL A 223 2.48 24.31 0.92
C VAL A 223 1.01 24.68 0.67
N PRO A 224 0.30 24.18 -0.37
CA PRO A 224 -1.11 24.50 -0.57
C PRO A 224 -2.00 24.04 0.59
N VAL A 225 -1.76 22.85 1.15
CA VAL A 225 -2.58 22.32 2.25
C VAL A 225 -2.46 23.20 3.50
N THR A 226 -1.25 23.65 3.84
CA THR A 226 -1.06 24.56 4.99
C THR A 226 -1.67 25.94 4.75
N VAL A 227 -1.57 26.50 3.54
CA VAL A 227 -2.17 27.80 3.20
C VAL A 227 -3.69 27.73 3.25
N ILE A 228 -4.30 26.74 2.58
CA ILE A 228 -5.76 26.54 2.58
C ILE A 228 -6.26 26.24 3.99
N GLY A 229 -5.53 25.41 4.76
CA GLY A 229 -5.86 25.11 6.14
C GLY A 229 -5.85 26.36 7.03
N ALA A 230 -4.86 27.24 6.86
CA ALA A 230 -4.77 28.49 7.61
C ALA A 230 -5.91 29.46 7.25
N GLU A 231 -6.26 29.59 5.97
CA GLU A 231 -7.33 30.48 5.51
C GLU A 231 -8.70 29.99 5.99
N LEU A 232 -8.97 28.68 5.91
CA LEU A 232 -10.21 28.08 6.44
C LEU A 232 -10.36 28.26 7.96
N LEU A 233 -9.26 28.13 8.71
CA LEU A 233 -9.26 28.34 10.16
C LEU A 233 -9.58 29.80 10.51
N ASP A 234 -8.99 30.77 9.80
CA ASP A 234 -9.24 32.20 10.04
C ASP A 234 -10.71 32.57 9.72
N ASP A 235 -11.25 32.05 8.62
CA ASP A 235 -12.65 32.29 8.24
C ASP A 235 -13.64 31.67 9.23
N TRP A 236 -13.33 30.47 9.74
CA TRP A 236 -14.14 29.82 10.77
C TRP A 236 -14.15 30.62 12.09
N ASP A 237 -12.99 31.13 12.52
CA ASP A 237 -12.87 31.94 13.74
C ASP A 237 -13.58 33.29 13.62
N LYS A 238 -13.59 33.92 12.44
CA LYS A 238 -14.38 35.14 12.18
C LYS A 238 -15.87 34.85 12.28
N LYS A 239 -16.33 33.77 11.63
CA LYS A 239 -17.76 33.39 11.63
C LYS A 239 -18.24 33.02 13.02
N LYS A 240 -17.40 32.35 13.82
CA LYS A 240 -17.69 32.01 15.22
C LYS A 240 -17.84 33.26 16.10
N ARG A 241 -16.95 34.26 15.96
CA ARG A 241 -17.04 35.54 16.68
C ARG A 241 -18.26 36.36 16.30
N ALA A 242 -18.71 36.30 15.06
CA ALA A 242 -19.91 37.00 14.61
C ALA A 242 -21.22 36.43 15.17
N LEU A 243 -21.24 35.14 15.54
CA LEU A 243 -22.43 34.43 16.02
C LEU A 243 -22.56 34.41 17.55
N MET A 244 -21.49 34.72 18.29
CA MET A 244 -21.49 34.87 19.75
C MET A 244 -20.83 36.21 20.12
N PRO A 245 -21.52 37.35 19.93
CA PRO A 245 -21.08 38.60 20.51
C PRO A 245 -21.21 38.51 22.04
N GLU A 246 -20.14 38.85 22.76
CA GLU A 246 -20.19 39.03 24.23
C GLU A 246 -21.19 40.09 24.65
#